data_AF-A0A4R5GCV7-F1
#
_entry.id   AF-A0A4R5GCV7-F1
#
_cell.length_a   1.000
_cell.length_b   1.000
_cell.length_c   1.000
_cell.angle_alpha   90.00
_cell.angle_beta   90.00
_cell.angle_gamma   90.00
#
_symmetry.space_group_name_H-M   'P 1'
#
loop_
_entity.id
_entity.type
_entity.pdbx_description
1 polymer ?
#
loop_
_entity_poly.entity_id
_entity_poly.type
_entity_poly.pdbx_seq_one_letter_code
_entity_poly.pdbx_strand_id
1 'polypeptide(L)'
;MSDTPTSLTYREAYARLSRIAAELESGEADLDRVLPLLEEARAAYAACRERIEAVRAVLAGDWTEGDWLDAEDAVDDAENPKG
;
A
#
# COMPACT_ATOMS: atom_id res chain seq x y z
N MET A 1 24.96 13.05 8.93
CA MET A 1 23.88 12.48 8.12
C MET A 1 23.22 11.43 8.99
N SER A 2 21.96 11.64 9.35
CA SER A 2 21.27 10.86 10.37
C SER A 2 21.03 9.45 9.86
N ASP A 3 21.63 8.48 10.55
CA ASP A 3 21.42 7.05 10.33
C ASP A 3 20.12 6.66 11.05
N THR A 4 18.98 7.10 10.51
CA THR A 4 17.67 6.59 10.91
C THR A 4 17.58 5.17 10.37
N PRO A 5 17.28 4.12 11.17
CA PRO A 5 17.17 2.77 10.65
C PRO A 5 16.16 2.76 9.49
N THR A 6 16.68 2.64 8.28
CA THR A 6 15.87 2.77 7.05
C THR A 6 14.93 1.58 7.00
N SER A 7 13.66 1.80 7.36
CA SER A 7 12.60 0.81 7.20
C SER A 7 12.67 0.21 5.79
N LEU A 8 12.61 -1.13 5.70
CA LEU A 8 12.73 -1.84 4.42
C LEU A 8 11.84 -1.22 3.35
N THR A 9 12.36 -1.13 2.13
CA THR A 9 11.54 -0.81 0.97
C THR A 9 10.61 -1.98 0.65
N TYR A 10 9.51 -1.72 -0.06
CA TYR A 10 8.61 -2.79 -0.52
C TYR A 10 9.37 -3.88 -1.30
N ARG A 11 10.30 -3.47 -2.17
CA ARG A 11 11.08 -4.39 -3.00
C ARG A 11 11.97 -5.32 -2.15
N GLU A 12 12.64 -4.78 -1.15
CA GLU A 12 13.52 -5.56 -0.27
C GLU A 12 12.71 -6.51 0.62
N ALA A 13 11.59 -6.02 1.18
CA ALA A 13 10.68 -6.84 1.98
C ALA A 13 10.10 -8.00 1.14
N TYR A 14 9.67 -7.72 -0.08
CA TYR A 14 9.17 -8.73 -1.00
C TYR A 14 10.25 -9.76 -1.39
N ALA A 15 11.46 -9.31 -1.73
CA ALA A 15 12.56 -10.22 -2.07
C ALA A 15 12.92 -11.15 -0.90
N ARG A 16 12.91 -10.64 0.33
CA ARG A 16 13.10 -11.43 1.56
C ARG A 16 11.98 -12.46 1.72
N LEU A 17 10.73 -12.07 1.54
CA LEU A 17 9.59 -12.98 1.62
C LEU A 17 9.67 -14.10 0.56
N SER A 18 9.98 -13.76 -0.69
CA SER A 18 10.12 -14.75 -1.78
C SER A 18 11.24 -15.75 -1.53
N ARG A 19 12.38 -15.32 -0.98
CA ARG A 19 13.47 -16.22 -0.60
C ARG A 19 13.04 -17.21 0.48
N ILE A 20 12.38 -16.73 1.53
CA ILE A 20 11.91 -17.58 2.63
C ILE A 20 10.88 -18.60 2.12
N ALA A 21 9.96 -18.17 1.26
CA ALA A 21 8.99 -19.07 0.64
C ALA A 21 9.68 -20.19 -0.14
N ALA A 22 10.68 -19.86 -0.98
CA ALA A 22 11.44 -20.85 -1.73
C ALA A 22 12.22 -21.82 -0.81
N GLU A 23 12.77 -21.33 0.31
CA GLU A 23 13.46 -22.15 1.29
C GLU A 23 12.51 -23.11 2.01
N LEU A 24 11.32 -22.65 2.41
CA LEU A 24 10.30 -23.50 3.02
C LEU A 24 9.73 -24.53 2.03
N GLU A 25 9.53 -24.14 0.77
CA GLU A 25 9.04 -25.03 -0.30
C GLU A 25 10.05 -26.11 -0.67
N SER A 26 11.36 -25.86 -0.50
CA SER A 26 12.39 -26.88 -0.74
C SER A 26 12.26 -28.09 0.20
N GLY A 27 11.63 -27.91 1.36
CA GLY A 27 11.49 -28.95 2.38
C GLY A 27 12.80 -29.29 3.10
N GLU A 28 13.89 -28.57 2.84
CA GLU A 28 15.20 -28.77 3.48
C GLU A 28 15.31 -28.08 4.87
N ALA A 29 14.35 -27.22 5.21
CA ALA A 29 14.30 -26.57 6.51
C ALA A 29 13.80 -27.54 7.59
N ASP A 30 14.64 -27.86 8.58
CA ASP A 30 14.22 -28.58 9.78
C ASP A 30 13.30 -27.72 10.66
N LEU A 31 12.60 -28.36 11.60
CA LEU A 31 11.63 -27.70 12.48
C LEU A 31 12.23 -26.54 13.27
N ASP A 32 13.50 -26.65 13.65
CA ASP A 32 14.23 -25.63 14.42
C ASP A 32 14.52 -24.39 13.57
N ARG A 33 14.62 -24.54 12.25
CA ARG A 33 14.76 -23.42 11.29
C ARG A 33 13.44 -22.86 10.79
N VAL A 34 12.36 -23.64 10.79
CA VAL A 34 11.04 -23.17 10.32
C VAL A 34 10.51 -22.02 11.17
N LEU A 35 10.63 -22.09 12.49
CA LEU A 35 10.13 -21.02 13.38
C LEU A 35 10.84 -19.67 13.14
N PRO A 36 12.20 -19.60 13.12
CA PRO A 36 12.90 -18.37 12.74
C PRO A 36 12.53 -17.83 11.35
N LEU A 37 12.40 -18.71 10.35
CA LEU A 37 12.01 -18.32 8.99
C LEU A 37 10.60 -17.72 8.98
N LEU A 38 9.68 -18.26 9.77
CA LEU A 38 8.32 -17.74 9.89
C LEU A 38 8.27 -16.35 10.53
N GLU A 39 9.09 -16.11 11.56
CA GLU A 39 9.21 -14.79 12.19
C GLU A 39 9.78 -13.75 11.22
N GLU A 40 10.84 -14.11 10.47
CA GLU A 40 11.41 -13.25 9.42
C GLU A 40 10.37 -12.96 8.33
N ALA A 41 9.61 -13.97 7.89
CA ALA A 41 8.55 -13.83 6.91
C ALA A 41 7.43 -12.90 7.41
N ARG A 42 7.03 -13.02 8.68
CA ARG A 42 6.01 -12.15 9.28
C ARG A 42 6.46 -10.69 9.29
N ALA A 43 7.72 -10.42 9.63
CA ALA A 43 8.27 -9.08 9.62
C ALA A 43 8.34 -8.50 8.20
N ALA A 44 8.81 -9.29 7.22
CA ALA A 44 8.84 -8.91 5.82
C ALA A 44 7.44 -8.61 5.27
N TYR A 45 6.46 -9.47 5.59
CA TYR A 45 5.07 -9.28 5.20
C TYR A 45 4.47 -8.00 5.81
N ALA A 46 4.73 -7.72 7.09
CA ALA A 46 4.26 -6.50 7.73
C ALA A 46 4.76 -5.24 7.00
N ALA A 47 6.05 -5.22 6.63
CA ALA A 47 6.64 -4.13 5.86
C ALA A 47 6.02 -4.00 4.45
N CYS A 48 5.74 -5.12 3.77
CA CYS A 48 5.02 -5.10 2.49
C CYS A 48 3.62 -4.49 2.66
N ARG A 49 2.88 -4.91 3.69
CA ARG A 49 1.52 -4.46 3.95
C ARG A 49 1.48 -2.96 4.25
N GLU A 50 2.37 -2.47 5.11
CA GLU A 50 2.47 -1.05 5.46
C GLU A 50 2.67 -0.17 4.21
N ARG A 51 3.53 -0.58 3.29
CA ARG A 51 3.76 0.16 2.04
C ARG A 51 2.54 0.17 1.13
N ILE A 52 1.84 -0.97 1.03
CA ILE A 52 0.59 -1.07 0.26
C ILE A 52 -0.49 -0.19 0.88
N GLU A 53 -0.62 -0.19 2.20
CA GLU A 53 -1.59 0.63 2.93
C GLU A 53 -1.31 2.12 2.73
N ALA A 54 -0.05 2.55 2.76
CA ALA A 54 0.34 3.92 2.46
C ALA A 54 -0.08 4.33 1.03
N VAL A 55 0.16 3.47 0.02
CA VAL A 55 -0.27 3.73 -1.37
C VAL A 55 -1.80 3.79 -1.47
N ARG A 56 -2.51 2.87 -0.79
CA ARG A 56 -3.99 2.88 -0.76
C ARG A 56 -4.53 4.16 -0.13
N ALA A 57 -3.90 4.67 0.93
CA ALA A 57 -4.31 5.92 1.57
C ALA A 57 -4.15 7.11 0.62
N VAL A 58 -3.05 7.17 -0.14
CA VAL A 58 -2.85 8.21 -1.16
C VAL A 58 -3.90 8.11 -2.26
N LEU A 59 -4.14 6.92 -2.80
CA LEU A 59 -5.15 6.72 -3.84
C LEU A 59 -6.57 6.98 -3.36
N ALA A 60 -6.88 6.69 -2.09
CA ALA A 60 -8.17 7.06 -1.51
C ALA A 60 -8.29 8.59 -1.39
N GLY A 61 -7.26 9.28 -0.89
CA GLY A 61 -7.27 10.73 -0.72
C GLY A 61 -7.31 11.53 -2.02
N ASP A 62 -6.56 11.11 -3.05
CA ASP A 62 -6.48 11.84 -4.34
C ASP A 62 -7.73 11.66 -5.22
N TRP A 63 -8.56 10.64 -4.98
CA TRP A 63 -9.66 10.29 -5.88
C TRP A 63 -11.05 10.49 -5.26
N THR A 64 -11.17 10.80 -3.97
CA THR A 64 -12.47 11.00 -3.31
C THR A 64 -12.85 12.45 -3.02
N GLU A 65 -11.99 13.43 -3.30
CA GLU A 65 -12.28 14.84 -2.98
C GLU A 65 -12.26 15.71 -4.25
N GLY A 66 -13.39 15.71 -4.97
CA GLY A 66 -13.93 16.93 -5.59
C GLY A 66 -13.50 17.34 -7.00
N ASP A 67 -13.49 16.45 -8.01
CA ASP A 67 -13.29 16.88 -9.42
C ASP A 67 -14.40 16.46 -10.41
N TRP A 68 -15.53 15.90 -9.93
CA TRP A 68 -16.64 15.47 -10.82
C TRP A 68 -18.06 15.86 -10.36
N LEU A 69 -18.22 16.75 -9.38
CA LEU A 69 -19.56 17.14 -8.89
C LEU A 69 -19.87 18.66 -8.90
N ASP A 70 -19.03 19.50 -9.50
CA ASP A 70 -19.27 20.96 -9.63
C ASP A 70 -19.36 21.45 -11.10
N ALA A 71 -19.87 20.61 -12.00
CA ALA A 71 -20.31 21.08 -13.31
C ALA A 71 -21.60 20.37 -13.70
N GLU A 72 -22.75 20.93 -13.27
CA GLU A 72 -24.05 20.96 -13.98
C GLU A 72 -25.23 21.21 -13.01
N ASP A 73 -25.17 22.26 -12.19
CA ASP A 73 -26.37 22.77 -11.50
C ASP A 73 -26.46 24.31 -11.45
N ALA A 74 -25.92 24.97 -12.49
CA ALA A 74 -26.08 26.41 -12.70
C ALA A 74 -26.77 26.69 -14.04
N VAL A 75 -27.99 26.19 -14.21
CA VAL A 75 -28.97 26.75 -15.15
C VAL A 75 -30.33 26.82 -14.45
N ASP A 76 -30.46 27.75 -13.51
CA ASP A 76 -31.77 28.25 -13.10
C ASP A 76 -31.86 29.77 -13.30
N ASP A 77 -32.99 30.14 -13.89
CA ASP A 77 -33.64 31.44 -13.92
C ASP A 77 -32.86 32.71 -14.30
N ALA A 78 -32.94 33.05 -15.59
CA ALA A 78 -33.05 34.44 -16.02
C ALA A 78 -34.48 34.70 -16.55
N GLU A 79 -35.42 34.87 -15.63
CA GLU A 79 -36.73 35.44 -15.89
C GLU A 79 -36.59 36.94 -16.30
N ASN A 80 -36.78 37.20 -17.60
CA ASN A 80 -37.52 38.33 -18.24
C ASN A 80 -37.00 39.79 -18.12
N PRO A 81 -37.11 40.62 -19.19
CA PRO A 81 -38.24 41.56 -19.18
C PRO A 81 -38.88 41.89 -20.55
N LYS A 82 -40.18 42.18 -20.49
CA LYS A 82 -41.07 42.76 -21.52
C LYS A 82 -40.43 43.74 -22.53
N GLY A 83 -40.85 43.61 -23.78
CA GLY A 83 -40.77 44.64 -24.84
C GLY A 83 -41.56 44.23 -26.06
#